data_AF-A0A7S0GB85-F1
#
_entry.id   AF-A0A7S0GB85-F1
#
_cell.length_a   1.000
_cell.length_b   1.000
_cell.length_c   1.000
_cell.angle_alpha   90.00
_cell.angle_beta   90.00
_cell.angle_gamma   90.00
#
_symmetry.space_group_name_H-M   'P 1'
#
loop_
_entity.id
_entity.type
_entity.pdbx_description
1 polymer ?
#
loop_
_entity_poly.entity_id
_entity_poly.type
_entity_poly.pdbx_seq_one_letter_code
_entity_poly.pdbx_strand_id
1 'polypeptide(L)'
;MNAPKVIAEGDKVETKFSEEQKAKLNKKMEGLDEEQRTTIMAMITNMKVKTTPRQHNFPSQNQAAHCWNRYNEWVVCMKTTEGDRGKCAGSRQLAGSICPDEWQEKWDEEREEGTFPGMKSKF
;
A
#
# COMPACT_ATOMS: atom_id res chain seq x y z
N MET A 1 7.14 19.91 -8.18
CA MET A 1 6.92 18.69 -7.38
C MET A 1 6.41 19.13 -6.02
N ASN A 2 5.10 19.30 -5.84
CA ASN A 2 4.55 19.71 -4.56
C ASN A 2 3.64 18.59 -4.05
N ALA A 3 4.14 17.84 -3.07
CA ALA A 3 3.36 16.86 -2.36
C ALA A 3 2.24 17.56 -1.57
N PRO A 4 1.03 16.98 -1.48
CA PRO A 4 -0.03 17.52 -0.64
C PRO A 4 0.44 17.54 0.83
N LYS A 5 0.22 18.67 1.50
CA LYS A 5 0.64 18.88 2.89
C LYS A 5 -0.24 18.04 3.82
N VAL A 6 0.38 17.05 4.47
CA VAL A 6 -0.25 16.24 5.53
C VAL A 6 -0.21 17.06 6.83
N ILE A 7 -1.38 17.48 7.32
CA ILE A 7 -1.51 18.10 8.65
C ILE A 7 -2.11 17.01 9.55
N ALA A 8 -1.32 16.50 10.49
CA ALA A 8 -1.73 15.45 11.40
C ALA A 8 -2.26 16.07 12.70
N GLU A 9 -3.57 16.22 12.82
CA GLU A 9 -4.26 16.36 14.10
C GLU A 9 -5.48 15.42 14.08
N GLY A 10 -5.43 14.38 14.93
CA GLY A 10 -6.57 13.53 15.34
C GLY A 10 -7.37 12.82 14.23
N ASP A 11 -7.10 11.53 14.01
CA ASP A 11 -7.97 10.45 13.45
C ASP A 11 -8.96 10.72 12.28
N LYS A 12 -8.91 11.88 11.62
CA LYS A 12 -9.64 12.17 10.38
C LYS A 12 -8.66 12.69 9.35
N VAL A 13 -8.22 11.80 8.47
CA VAL A 13 -7.51 12.18 7.25
C VAL A 13 -8.55 12.75 6.28
N GLU A 14 -8.86 14.04 6.39
CA GLU A 14 -9.57 14.76 5.33
C GLU A 14 -8.57 15.11 4.21
N THR A 15 -8.62 14.34 3.13
CA THR A 15 -7.82 14.60 1.92
C THR A 15 -8.35 15.84 1.22
N LYS A 16 -7.89 17.02 1.63
CA LYS A 16 -8.19 18.28 0.90
C LYS A 16 -7.39 18.30 -0.39
N PHE A 17 -8.02 17.91 -1.50
CA PHE A 17 -7.45 18.07 -2.85
C PHE A 17 -7.23 19.56 -3.15
N SER A 18 -6.02 19.93 -3.54
CA SER A 18 -5.71 21.31 -3.95
C SER A 18 -6.50 21.70 -5.20
N GLU A 19 -6.74 23.00 -5.40
CA GLU A 19 -7.42 23.52 -6.59
C GLU A 19 -6.75 23.06 -7.90
N GLU A 20 -5.42 22.90 -7.89
CA GLU A 20 -4.67 22.37 -9.02
C GLU A 20 -4.97 20.88 -9.26
N GLN A 21 -5.16 20.08 -8.21
CA GLN A 21 -5.54 18.68 -8.32
C GLN A 21 -6.97 18.52 -8.84
N LYS A 22 -7.89 19.40 -8.43
CA LYS A 22 -9.27 19.44 -8.92
C LYS A 22 -9.32 19.80 -10.41
N ALA A 23 -8.55 20.80 -10.84
CA ALA A 23 -8.45 21.18 -12.25
C ALA A 23 -7.89 20.06 -13.12
N LYS A 24 -6.86 19.33 -12.62
CA LYS A 24 -6.30 18.15 -13.31
C LYS A 24 -7.29 17.01 -13.40
N LEU A 25 -8.08 16.75 -12.34
CA LEU A 25 -9.12 15.74 -12.33
C LEU A 25 -10.23 16.08 -13.34
N ASN A 26 -10.72 17.32 -13.34
CA ASN A 26 -11.75 17.78 -14.26
C ASN A 26 -11.30 17.68 -15.73
N LYS A 27 -10.06 18.08 -16.02
CA LYS A 27 -9.45 17.94 -17.35
C LYS A 27 -9.32 16.49 -17.80
N LYS A 28 -9.02 15.57 -16.86
CA LYS A 28 -8.91 14.13 -17.15
C LYS A 28 -10.27 13.45 -17.36
N MET A 29 -11.35 14.11 -16.92
CA MET A 29 -12.73 13.69 -17.14
C MET A 29 -13.39 14.38 -18.33
N GLU A 30 -12.68 15.23 -19.09
CA GLU A 30 -13.19 15.79 -20.35
C GLU A 30 -13.24 14.69 -21.42
N GLY A 31 -14.42 14.43 -21.96
CA GLY A 31 -14.65 13.39 -22.97
C GLY A 31 -15.23 12.07 -22.42
N LEU A 32 -15.43 11.96 -21.10
CA LEU A 32 -16.22 10.90 -20.50
C LEU A 32 -17.71 11.26 -20.53
N ASP A 33 -18.56 10.28 -20.82
CA ASP A 33 -20.00 10.45 -20.68
C ASP A 33 -20.40 10.68 -19.21
N GLU A 34 -21.63 11.18 -19.01
CA GLU A 34 -22.10 11.55 -17.68
C GLU A 34 -22.18 10.34 -16.73
N GLU A 35 -22.45 9.15 -17.26
CA GLU A 35 -22.49 7.90 -16.51
C GLU A 35 -21.09 7.49 -16.03
N GLN A 36 -20.09 7.49 -16.91
CA GLN A 36 -18.68 7.23 -16.62
C GLN A 36 -18.14 8.21 -15.58
N ARG A 37 -18.51 9.49 -15.68
CA ARG A 37 -18.11 10.52 -14.69
C ARG A 37 -18.71 10.24 -13.33
N THR A 38 -20.01 9.93 -13.25
CA THR A 38 -20.66 9.59 -11.98
C THR A 38 -20.07 8.31 -11.39
N THR A 39 -19.83 7.28 -12.18
CA THR A 39 -19.19 6.04 -11.74
C THR A 39 -17.76 6.29 -11.22
N ILE A 40 -16.93 7.03 -11.95
CA ILE A 40 -15.56 7.34 -11.54
C ILE A 40 -15.54 8.20 -10.28
N MET A 41 -16.39 9.22 -10.19
CA MET A 41 -16.50 10.04 -8.98
C MET A 41 -16.99 9.20 -7.81
N ALA A 42 -17.97 8.32 -7.98
CA ALA A 42 -18.40 7.39 -6.94
C ALA A 42 -17.26 6.43 -6.51
N MET A 43 -16.46 5.93 -7.45
CA MET A 43 -15.30 5.08 -7.16
C MET A 43 -14.22 5.84 -6.37
N ILE A 44 -13.86 7.04 -6.80
CA ILE A 44 -12.86 7.89 -6.12
C ILE A 44 -13.33 8.25 -4.71
N THR A 45 -14.60 8.62 -4.56
CA THR A 45 -15.16 9.06 -3.27
C THR A 45 -15.29 7.90 -2.27
N ASN A 46 -15.53 6.67 -2.76
CA ASN A 46 -15.63 5.48 -1.92
C ASN A 46 -14.28 4.76 -1.71
N MET A 47 -13.21 5.18 -2.40
CA MET A 47 -11.89 4.58 -2.26
C MET A 47 -11.22 5.03 -0.96
N LYS A 48 -11.20 4.13 0.03
CA LYS A 48 -10.40 4.33 1.25
C LYS A 48 -8.93 4.04 0.95
N VAL A 49 -8.14 5.09 0.73
CA VAL A 49 -6.68 4.98 0.61
C VAL A 49 -6.12 4.48 1.94
N LYS A 50 -5.58 3.26 1.93
CA LYS A 50 -4.85 2.67 3.04
C LYS A 50 -3.40 2.53 2.64
N THR A 51 -2.49 2.90 3.54
CA THR A 51 -1.05 2.77 3.36
C THR A 51 -0.43 2.24 4.65
N THR A 52 0.83 1.84 4.58
CA THR A 52 1.56 1.31 5.73
C THR A 52 1.76 2.39 6.79
N PRO A 53 1.30 2.17 8.03
CA PRO A 53 1.43 3.16 9.09
C PRO A 53 2.89 3.27 9.55
N ARG A 54 3.24 4.42 10.10
CA ARG A 54 4.55 4.63 10.72
C ARG A 54 4.70 3.73 11.94
N GLN A 55 5.73 2.89 11.93
CA GLN A 55 6.09 2.01 13.04
C GLN A 55 7.11 2.73 13.95
N HIS A 56 6.87 2.74 15.26
CA HIS A 56 7.81 3.33 16.24
C HIS A 56 9.16 2.61 16.26
N ASN A 57 9.15 1.29 16.02
CA ASN A 57 10.34 0.44 16.01
C ASN A 57 11.31 0.76 14.84
N PHE A 58 10.85 1.51 13.84
CA PHE A 58 11.64 1.93 12.68
C PHE A 58 11.69 3.47 12.58
N PRO A 59 12.37 4.15 13.52
CA PRO A 59 12.36 5.61 13.60
C PRO A 59 13.24 6.30 12.55
N SER A 60 14.20 5.56 11.97
CA SER A 60 15.17 6.10 11.01
C SER A 60 14.55 6.37 9.64
N GLN A 61 15.21 7.21 8.83
CA GLN A 61 14.77 7.50 7.46
C GLN A 61 14.89 6.28 6.53
N ASN A 62 15.82 5.36 6.82
CA ASN A 62 15.96 4.13 6.05
C ASN A 62 14.84 3.14 6.42
N GLN A 63 13.86 3.01 5.52
CA GLN A 63 12.69 2.14 5.70
C GLN A 63 12.89 0.70 5.19
N ALA A 64 14.10 0.32 4.75
CA ALA A 64 14.37 -1.02 4.23
C ALA A 64 14.04 -2.13 5.25
N ALA A 65 14.37 -1.93 6.52
CA ALA A 65 14.05 -2.89 7.59
C ALA A 65 12.54 -2.98 7.86
N HIS A 66 11.81 -1.86 7.74
CA HIS A 66 10.36 -1.85 7.88
C HIS A 66 9.69 -2.59 6.72
N CYS A 67 10.15 -2.36 5.49
CA CYS A 67 9.72 -3.12 4.31
C CYS A 67 9.95 -4.62 4.50
N TRP A 68 11.16 -5.02 4.87
CA TRP A 68 11.51 -6.42 5.12
C TRP A 68 10.59 -7.07 6.16
N ASN A 69 10.28 -6.37 7.26
CA ASN A 69 9.36 -6.87 8.27
C ASN A 69 7.92 -7.01 7.74
N ARG A 70 7.41 -6.05 6.97
CA ARG A 70 6.07 -6.14 6.37
C ARG A 70 5.94 -7.29 5.39
N TYR A 71 6.97 -7.51 4.56
CA TYR A 71 7.01 -8.65 3.67
C TYR A 71 7.00 -9.98 4.45
N ASN A 72 7.81 -10.08 5.51
CA ASN A 72 7.83 -11.27 6.37
C ASN A 72 6.50 -11.50 7.12
N GLU A 73 5.80 -10.46 7.57
CA GLU A 73 4.44 -10.58 8.15
C GLU A 73 3.46 -11.22 7.16
N TRP A 74 3.53 -10.84 5.88
CA TRP A 74 2.75 -11.46 4.83
C TRP A 74 3.14 -12.93 4.61
N VAL A 75 4.44 -13.24 4.58
CA VAL A 75 4.93 -14.64 4.44
C VAL A 75 4.46 -15.51 5.62
N VAL A 76 4.47 -14.98 6.85
CA VAL A 76 3.92 -15.67 8.03
C VAL A 76 2.42 -15.92 7.86
N CYS A 77 1.66 -14.90 7.44
CA CYS A 77 0.23 -15.07 7.18
C CYS A 77 -0.04 -16.19 6.16
N MET A 78 0.73 -16.23 5.06
CA MET A 78 0.62 -17.27 4.04
C MET A 78 0.88 -18.68 4.61
N LYS A 79 1.87 -18.82 5.51
CA LYS A 79 2.18 -20.09 6.18
C LYS A 79 1.09 -20.51 7.19
N THR A 80 0.58 -19.58 8.00
CA THR A 80 -0.46 -19.85 9.00
C THR A 80 -1.80 -20.19 8.38
N THR A 81 -2.08 -19.65 7.20
CA THR A 81 -3.39 -19.78 6.55
C THR A 81 -3.39 -20.83 5.42
N GLU A 82 -2.39 -21.72 5.39
CA GLU A 82 -2.24 -22.77 4.37
C GLU A 82 -2.31 -22.25 2.91
N GLY A 83 -1.89 -20.99 2.68
CA GLY A 83 -1.88 -20.38 1.35
C GLY A 83 -3.16 -19.64 0.94
N ASP A 84 -4.14 -19.42 1.82
CA ASP A 84 -5.30 -18.57 1.52
C ASP A 84 -4.88 -17.09 1.34
N ARG A 85 -4.69 -16.72 0.07
CA ARG A 85 -4.30 -15.37 -0.35
C ARG A 85 -5.33 -14.30 0.02
N GLY A 86 -6.62 -14.66 0.15
CA GLY A 86 -7.68 -13.71 0.43
C GLY A 86 -7.57 -13.10 1.84
N LYS A 87 -7.24 -13.93 2.83
CA LYS A 87 -7.04 -13.48 4.22
C LYS A 87 -5.76 -12.67 4.41
N CYS A 88 -4.73 -12.93 3.60
CA CYS A 88 -3.43 -12.26 3.67
C CYS A 88 -3.29 -11.04 2.75
N ALA A 89 -4.34 -10.69 1.98
CA ALA A 89 -4.32 -9.58 1.04
C ALA A 89 -4.00 -8.23 1.71
N GLY A 90 -4.47 -8.02 2.95
CA GLY A 90 -4.17 -6.81 3.71
C GLY A 90 -2.67 -6.68 4.04
N SER A 91 -2.03 -7.76 4.51
CA SER A 91 -0.59 -7.76 4.79
C SER A 91 0.24 -7.61 3.51
N ARG A 92 -0.21 -8.19 2.39
CA ARG A 92 0.44 -8.00 1.08
C ARG A 92 0.33 -6.55 0.61
N GLN A 93 -0.83 -5.92 0.78
CA GLN A 93 -1.03 -4.50 0.45
C GLN A 93 -0.08 -3.61 1.26
N LEU A 94 0.10 -3.89 2.56
CA LEU A 94 1.02 -3.13 3.42
C LEU A 94 2.48 -3.34 3.00
N ALA A 95 2.88 -4.56 2.64
CA ALA A 95 4.21 -4.79 2.07
C ALA A 95 4.42 -3.99 0.78
N GLY A 96 3.46 -4.04 -0.15
CA GLY A 96 3.51 -3.30 -1.42
C GLY A 96 3.47 -1.78 -1.28
N SER A 97 2.94 -1.25 -0.19
CA SER A 97 2.87 0.20 0.05
C SER A 97 4.22 0.81 0.47
N ILE A 98 5.18 -0.01 0.92
CA ILE A 98 6.48 0.46 1.45
C ILE A 98 7.68 -0.14 0.72
N CYS A 99 7.54 -1.35 0.19
CA CYS A 99 8.61 -2.04 -0.50
C CYS A 99 8.69 -1.64 -1.98
N PRO A 100 9.89 -1.54 -2.56
CA PRO A 100 10.05 -1.56 -4.01
C PRO A 100 9.46 -2.85 -4.61
N ASP A 101 8.89 -2.77 -5.81
CA ASP A 101 8.33 -3.94 -6.50
C ASP A 101 9.42 -4.97 -6.83
N GLU A 102 10.58 -4.52 -7.33
CA GLU A 102 11.75 -5.36 -7.63
C GLU A 102 12.17 -6.25 -6.45
N TRP A 103 12.10 -5.73 -5.22
CA TRP A 103 12.46 -6.50 -4.03
C TRP A 103 11.42 -7.58 -3.73
N GLN A 104 10.14 -7.26 -3.86
CA GLN A 104 9.06 -8.21 -3.64
C GLN A 104 9.05 -9.32 -4.68
N GLU A 105 9.26 -8.98 -5.95
CA GLU A 105 9.34 -9.95 -7.05
C GLU A 105 10.52 -10.91 -6.83
N LYS A 106 11.71 -10.37 -6.55
CA LYS A 106 12.89 -11.19 -6.23
C LYS A 106 12.64 -12.13 -5.04
N TRP A 107 12.04 -11.63 -3.97
CA TRP A 107 11.73 -12.47 -2.80
C TRP A 107 10.58 -13.44 -3.05
N ASP A 108 9.70 -13.17 -4.01
CA ASP A 108 8.66 -14.11 -4.43
C ASP A 108 9.33 -15.28 -5.18
N GLU A 109 10.24 -14.99 -6.12
CA GLU A 109 11.06 -16.00 -6.83
C GLU A 109 11.89 -16.85 -5.85
N GLU A 110 12.64 -16.23 -4.93
CA GLU A 110 13.44 -16.95 -3.92
C GLU A 110 12.57 -17.86 -3.03
N ARG A 111 11.28 -17.53 -2.81
CA ARG A 111 10.36 -18.37 -2.04
C ARG A 111 9.83 -19.55 -2.85
N GLU A 112 9.61 -19.36 -4.15
CA GLU A 112 9.25 -20.44 -5.08
C GLU A 112 10.41 -21.43 -5.26
N GLU A 113 11.64 -20.93 -5.30
CA GLU A 113 12.86 -21.75 -5.36
C GLU A 113 13.27 -22.35 -3.99
N GLY A 114 12.68 -21.89 -2.90
CA GLY A 114 13.00 -22.34 -1.54
C GLY A 114 14.33 -21.82 -0.98
N THR A 115 14.92 -20.81 -1.61
CA THR A 115 16.21 -20.17 -1.23
C THR A 115 16.02 -18.93 -0.34
N PHE A 116 14.79 -18.50 -0.13
CA PHE A 116 14.46 -17.27 0.61
C PHE A 116 15.04 -17.23 2.04
N PRO A 117 15.82 -16.19 2.40
CA PRO A 117 16.45 -16.08 3.71
C PRO A 117 15.51 -15.58 4.83
N GLY A 118 14.28 -15.14 4.53
CA GLY A 118 13.30 -14.56 5.47
C GLY A 118 12.16 -15.49 5.95
N MET A 119 11.42 -15.09 6.98
CA MET A 119 11.35 -15.76 8.31
C MET A 119 11.20 -17.30 8.41
N LYS A 120 12.11 -17.86 9.23
CA LYS A 120 12.01 -19.06 10.08
C LYS A 120 11.52 -18.64 11.48
N SER A 121 10.44 -19.22 11.98
CA SER A 121 10.16 -19.28 13.42
C SER A 121 10.45 -20.70 13.90
N LYS A 122 11.56 -20.88 14.61
CA LYS A 122 11.68 -21.95 15.60
C LYS A 122 11.84 -21.22 16.93
N PHE A 123 10.78 -21.19 17.72
CA PHE A 123 11.03 -21.29 19.14
C PHE A 123 11.62 -22.68 19.40
#